data_AF-A0A7Y4NSE9-F1
#
_entry.id   AF-A0A7Y4NSE9-F1
#
_cell.length_a   1.000
_cell.length_b   1.000
_cell.length_c   1.000
_cell.angle_alpha   90.00
_cell.angle_beta   90.00
_cell.angle_gamma   90.00
#
_symmetry.space_group_name_H-M   'P 1'
#
loop_
_entity.id
_entity.type
_entity.pdbx_description
1 polymer ?
#
loop_
_entity_poly.entity_id
_entity_poly.type
_entity_poly.pdbx_seq_one_letter_code
_entity_poly.pdbx_strand_id
1 'polypeptide(L)'
;MLPERSLPHAAPGPRRGLLATLVLTLLCLPLSASMPVIPGPPPRLVLWAWERPEDLRFLEGRAVDVAFLLATLDLTDEDVHVVHRRQPLRVPPGVALKATVRLQMVPGSSLARFDSERLADLAGRLDVLARRHAVTALQLDFDARGSETDAYVDLLQRLRTRLPPGLSLSITGLASWCVPGGWIARAPVDEVVPQLFRMGPDAPVWRARFARGLPRPCSGSMGLAVDEWGPVPPGVSTLYLFNPRPWTPEAFARAVAETRS
;
A
#
# COMPACT_ATOMS: atom_id res chain seq x y z
N MET A 1 -7.78 -82.50 -41.46
CA MET A 1 -8.70 -83.65 -41.52
C MET A 1 -9.94 -83.23 -40.74
N LEU A 2 -10.99 -82.81 -41.44
CA LEU A 2 -12.35 -82.65 -40.89
C LEU A 2 -12.84 -84.05 -40.45
N PRO A 3 -13.74 -84.17 -39.46
CA PRO A 3 -15.14 -83.87 -39.77
C PRO A 3 -16.02 -83.29 -38.65
N GLU A 4 -17.04 -82.61 -39.15
CA GLU A 4 -18.39 -82.41 -38.62
C GLU A 4 -18.98 -83.67 -37.97
N ARG A 5 -19.91 -83.53 -36.99
CA ARG A 5 -21.36 -83.58 -37.25
C ARG A 5 -22.24 -83.53 -35.98
N SER A 6 -23.32 -82.75 -36.09
CA SER A 6 -24.69 -83.03 -35.60
C SER A 6 -25.12 -82.71 -34.14
N LEU A 7 -25.83 -81.59 -33.97
CA LEU A 7 -27.25 -81.38 -33.53
C LEU A 7 -27.94 -82.44 -32.63
N PRO A 8 -28.96 -82.12 -31.78
CA PRO A 8 -30.04 -81.16 -32.08
C PRO A 8 -30.70 -80.36 -30.91
N HIS A 9 -31.63 -79.50 -31.35
CA HIS A 9 -32.69 -78.75 -30.65
C HIS A 9 -33.42 -79.45 -29.49
N ALA A 10 -33.72 -78.66 -28.45
CA ALA A 10 -35.05 -78.61 -27.83
C ALA A 10 -35.24 -77.29 -27.05
N ALA A 11 -36.25 -76.50 -27.42
CA ALA A 11 -36.91 -75.52 -26.55
C ALA A 11 -38.20 -76.19 -26.03
N PRO A 12 -38.71 -75.88 -24.82
CA PRO A 12 -39.50 -74.65 -24.63
C PRO A 12 -39.31 -73.96 -23.26
N GLY A 13 -39.80 -72.71 -23.15
CA GLY A 13 -39.84 -71.90 -21.92
C GLY A 13 -40.70 -72.51 -20.80
N PRO A 14 -40.83 -71.87 -19.61
CA PRO A 14 -41.39 -70.51 -19.53
C PRO A 14 -40.83 -69.60 -18.40
N ARG A 15 -41.13 -68.31 -18.57
CA ARG A 15 -41.47 -67.28 -17.56
C ARG A 15 -40.77 -67.35 -16.19
N ARG A 16 -39.76 -66.49 -16.02
CA ARG A 16 -39.34 -65.91 -14.74
C ARG A 16 -39.33 -64.39 -14.96
N GLY A 17 -40.21 -63.63 -14.33
CA GLY A 17 -40.08 -63.28 -12.92
C GLY A 17 -39.28 -61.98 -12.86
N LEU A 18 -39.98 -60.85 -13.06
CA LEU A 18 -39.43 -59.50 -13.05
C LEU A 18 -39.03 -59.17 -11.61
N LEU A 19 -37.74 -59.04 -11.32
CA LEU A 19 -37.21 -58.40 -10.12
C LEU A 19 -35.71 -58.17 -10.33
N ALA A 20 -35.32 -56.94 -10.70
CA ALA A 20 -33.93 -56.51 -10.60
C ALA A 20 -33.84 -54.97 -10.49
N THR A 21 -33.74 -54.54 -9.24
CA THR A 21 -32.73 -53.59 -8.75
C THR A 21 -32.69 -52.19 -9.35
N LEU A 22 -33.31 -51.23 -8.66
CA LEU A 22 -33.08 -49.80 -8.82
C LEU A 22 -31.66 -49.47 -8.34
N VAL A 23 -30.74 -49.14 -9.25
CA VAL A 23 -29.41 -48.61 -8.93
C VAL A 23 -29.55 -47.12 -8.66
N LEU A 24 -29.40 -46.72 -7.39
CA LEU A 24 -29.39 -45.32 -6.98
C LEU A 24 -27.99 -44.73 -7.25
N THR A 25 -27.79 -44.11 -8.41
CA THR A 25 -26.63 -43.28 -8.71
C THR A 25 -26.74 -41.97 -7.91
N LEU A 26 -26.06 -41.89 -6.75
CA LEU A 26 -25.81 -40.61 -6.09
C LEU A 26 -24.87 -39.77 -6.98
N LEU A 27 -25.42 -38.76 -7.64
CA LEU A 27 -24.63 -37.66 -8.21
C LEU A 27 -24.01 -36.87 -7.06
N CYS A 28 -22.70 -37.05 -6.83
CA CYS A 28 -21.89 -36.06 -6.12
C CYS A 28 -21.76 -34.82 -7.01
N LEU A 29 -22.72 -33.90 -6.93
CA LEU A 29 -22.50 -32.52 -7.37
C LEU A 29 -21.54 -31.84 -6.38
N PRO A 30 -20.38 -31.31 -6.81
CA PRO A 30 -19.59 -30.46 -5.94
C PRO A 30 -20.37 -29.17 -5.74
N LEU A 31 -20.95 -28.98 -4.55
CA LEU A 31 -21.34 -27.65 -4.08
C LEU A 31 -20.06 -26.84 -3.89
N SER A 32 -19.58 -26.23 -4.97
CA SER A 32 -18.68 -25.07 -4.89
C SER A 32 -19.51 -23.90 -4.39
N ALA A 33 -19.82 -23.92 -3.09
CA ALA A 33 -20.34 -22.75 -2.40
C ALA A 33 -19.18 -21.75 -2.30
N SER A 34 -19.09 -20.83 -3.26
CA SER A 34 -18.29 -19.62 -3.12
C SER A 34 -18.80 -18.90 -1.88
N MET A 35 -18.07 -19.01 -0.77
CA MET A 35 -18.41 -18.26 0.43
C MET A 35 -18.43 -16.77 0.08
N PRO A 36 -19.49 -16.03 0.46
CA PRO A 36 -19.51 -14.60 0.23
C PRO A 36 -18.34 -13.98 0.99
N VAL A 37 -17.45 -13.30 0.26
CA VAL A 37 -16.40 -12.47 0.87
C VAL A 37 -17.12 -11.34 1.60
N ILE A 38 -17.16 -11.40 2.93
CA ILE A 38 -17.67 -10.31 3.75
C ILE A 38 -16.71 -9.13 3.52
N PRO A 39 -17.17 -7.97 3.03
CA PRO A 39 -16.31 -6.80 2.88
C PRO A 39 -15.72 -6.43 4.25
N GLY A 40 -14.41 -6.26 4.31
CA GLY A 40 -13.75 -5.71 5.49
C GLY A 40 -14.26 -4.30 5.82
N PRO A 41 -13.94 -3.77 7.01
CA PRO A 41 -14.23 -2.37 7.31
C PRO A 41 -13.58 -1.46 6.26
N PRO A 42 -14.20 -0.30 5.95
CA PRO A 42 -13.60 0.65 5.02
C PRO A 42 -12.22 1.10 5.53
N PRO A 43 -11.26 1.36 4.63
CA PRO A 43 -9.92 1.77 5.03
C PRO A 43 -9.95 3.13 5.74
N ARG A 44 -9.05 3.31 6.71
CA ARG A 44 -8.78 4.62 7.31
C ARG A 44 -8.22 5.56 6.24
N LEU A 45 -8.69 6.81 6.22
CA LEU A 45 -8.22 7.80 5.26
C LEU A 45 -7.18 8.74 5.87
N VAL A 46 -6.15 9.04 5.10
CA VAL A 46 -5.16 10.07 5.39
C VAL A 46 -5.07 11.00 4.19
N LEU A 47 -5.29 12.30 4.39
CA LEU A 47 -5.16 13.27 3.30
C LEU A 47 -3.74 13.82 3.28
N TRP A 48 -3.08 13.77 2.12
CA TRP A 48 -1.85 14.52 1.91
C TRP A 48 -2.16 15.99 1.67
N ALA A 49 -1.56 16.86 2.49
CA ALA A 49 -1.61 18.32 2.41
C ALA A 49 -0.24 18.86 2.00
N TRP A 50 -0.02 19.05 0.69
CA TRP A 50 1.28 19.44 0.13
C TRP A 50 1.55 20.95 0.22
N GLU A 51 2.59 21.46 -0.46
CA GLU A 51 3.00 22.88 -0.50
C GLU A 51 1.98 23.77 -1.23
N ARG A 52 0.81 23.98 -0.61
CA ARG A 52 -0.26 24.90 -1.02
C ARG A 52 -1.14 25.26 0.17
N PRO A 53 -1.90 26.37 0.15
CA PRO A 53 -2.87 26.68 1.20
C PRO A 53 -3.91 25.56 1.31
N GLU A 54 -4.14 25.06 2.53
CA GLU A 54 -5.15 24.03 2.81
C GLU A 54 -6.02 24.47 3.99
N ASP A 55 -7.34 24.52 3.76
CA ASP A 55 -8.34 24.74 4.82
C ASP A 55 -9.18 23.48 4.99
N LEU A 56 -8.75 22.63 5.92
CA LEU A 56 -9.31 21.31 6.18
C LEU A 56 -10.29 21.30 7.35
N ARG A 57 -10.75 22.46 7.83
CA ARG A 57 -11.69 22.55 8.97
C ARG A 57 -13.02 21.83 8.70
N PHE A 58 -13.39 21.62 7.43
CA PHE A 58 -14.55 20.81 7.04
C PHE A 58 -14.43 19.31 7.42
N LEU A 59 -13.25 18.87 7.86
CA LEU A 59 -13.01 17.53 8.40
C LEU A 59 -13.47 17.36 9.85
N GLU A 60 -14.02 18.41 10.48
CA GLU A 60 -14.52 18.32 11.87
C GLU A 60 -15.51 17.16 12.04
N GLY A 61 -15.28 16.35 13.09
CA GLY A 61 -16.08 15.15 13.37
C GLY A 61 -15.88 13.98 12.41
N ARG A 62 -14.93 14.04 11.47
CA ARG A 62 -14.65 12.95 10.52
C ARG A 62 -13.45 12.11 10.99
N ALA A 63 -13.55 10.79 10.80
CA ALA A 63 -12.47 9.85 11.09
C ALA A 63 -11.42 9.85 9.97
N VAL A 64 -10.64 10.93 9.87
CA VAL A 64 -9.63 11.17 8.82
C VAL A 64 -8.42 11.86 9.44
N ASP A 65 -7.23 11.37 9.08
CA ASP A 65 -5.97 11.98 9.49
C ASP A 65 -5.38 12.86 8.37
N VAL A 66 -4.41 13.69 8.70
CA VAL A 66 -3.73 14.56 7.73
C VAL A 66 -2.23 14.32 7.78
N ALA A 67 -1.64 13.98 6.63
CA ALA A 67 -0.21 13.97 6.42
C ALA A 67 0.19 15.25 5.69
N PHE A 68 0.86 16.17 6.37
CA PHE A 68 1.18 17.49 5.81
C PHE A 68 2.67 17.62 5.52
N LEU A 69 3.01 18.27 4.41
CA LEU A 69 4.40 18.64 4.16
C LEU A 69 4.86 19.61 5.24
N LEU A 70 5.84 19.19 6.05
CA LEU A 70 6.49 19.98 7.08
C LEU A 70 7.67 20.77 6.49
N ALA A 71 8.51 20.08 5.73
CA ALA A 71 9.69 20.66 5.09
C ALA A 71 10.15 19.82 3.90
N THR A 72 10.86 20.47 2.99
CA THR A 72 11.71 19.83 1.98
C THR A 72 13.16 20.03 2.38
N LEU A 73 13.97 18.97 2.33
CA LEU A 73 15.42 19.02 2.50
C LEU A 73 16.07 18.80 1.15
N ASP A 74 16.71 19.84 0.63
CA ASP A 74 17.56 19.75 -0.55
C ASP A 74 18.94 19.29 -0.10
N LEU A 75 19.34 18.11 -0.58
CA LEU A 75 20.54 17.39 -0.17
C LEU A 75 21.60 17.52 -1.26
N THR A 76 22.78 18.05 -0.91
CA THR A 76 23.98 17.95 -1.75
C THR A 76 24.97 16.97 -1.13
N ASP A 77 26.10 16.73 -1.79
CA ASP A 77 27.18 15.90 -1.24
C ASP A 77 27.90 16.55 -0.05
N GLU A 78 27.65 17.83 0.23
CA GLU A 78 28.32 18.57 1.31
C GLU A 78 27.30 19.12 2.31
N ASP A 79 26.17 19.64 1.83
CA ASP A 79 25.21 20.41 2.61
C ASP A 79 23.79 19.84 2.61
N VAL A 80 23.00 20.32 3.59
CA VAL A 80 21.56 20.07 3.72
C VAL A 80 20.85 21.41 3.87
N HIS A 81 20.08 21.80 2.85
CA HIS A 81 19.29 23.02 2.88
C HIS A 81 17.83 22.70 3.25
N VAL A 82 17.35 23.28 4.35
CA VAL A 82 15.99 23.02 4.88
C VAL A 82 15.04 24.11 4.39
N VAL A 83 14.04 23.73 3.60
CA VAL A 83 12.94 24.59 3.18
C VAL A 83 11.68 24.19 3.93
N HIS A 84 11.33 24.95 4.97
CA HIS A 84 10.07 24.76 5.68
C HIS A 84 8.87 25.07 4.79
N ARG A 85 7.76 24.37 5.03
CA ARG A 85 6.45 24.68 4.45
C ARG A 85 6.13 26.16 4.62
N ARG A 86 5.77 26.84 3.54
CA ARG A 86 5.45 28.29 3.54
C ARG A 86 3.95 28.57 3.45
N GLN A 87 3.16 27.52 3.27
CA GLN A 87 1.73 27.63 3.00
C GLN A 87 0.90 27.34 4.25
N PRO A 88 -0.21 28.07 4.47
CA PRO A 88 -1.04 27.84 5.65
C PRO A 88 -1.69 26.45 5.60
N LEU A 89 -1.87 25.87 6.78
CA LEU A 89 -2.64 24.64 6.99
C LEU A 89 -3.58 24.89 8.16
N ARG A 90 -4.89 24.85 7.91
CA ARG A 90 -5.91 24.91 8.95
C ARG A 90 -6.57 23.55 9.09
N VAL A 91 -6.56 23.00 10.29
CA VAL A 91 -7.16 21.70 10.62
C VAL A 91 -8.10 21.86 11.82
N PRO A 92 -9.14 21.03 11.93
CA PRO A 92 -9.96 20.99 13.13
C PRO A 92 -9.16 20.45 14.33
N PRO A 93 -9.53 20.81 15.56
CA PRO A 93 -8.91 20.24 16.75
C PRO A 93 -9.10 18.72 16.79
N GLY A 94 -8.10 18.00 17.30
CA GLY A 94 -8.16 16.55 17.46
C GLY A 94 -7.84 15.71 16.22
N VAL A 95 -7.66 16.32 15.04
CA VAL A 95 -7.15 15.60 13.85
C VAL A 95 -5.72 15.16 14.09
N ALA A 96 -5.44 13.86 13.89
CA ALA A 96 -4.08 13.37 14.00
C ALA A 96 -3.24 13.87 12.81
N LEU A 97 -2.11 14.49 13.14
CA LEU A 97 -1.19 15.04 12.16
C LEU A 97 0.04 14.16 12.01
N LYS A 98 0.36 13.81 10.76
CA LYS A 98 1.62 13.19 10.37
C LYS A 98 2.48 14.24 9.66
N ALA A 99 3.68 14.49 10.17
CA ALA A 99 4.62 15.39 9.49
C ALA A 99 5.30 14.64 8.36
N THR A 100 5.15 15.11 7.12
CA THR A 100 5.89 14.60 5.96
C THR A 100 7.10 15.48 5.70
N VAL A 101 8.30 14.91 5.66
CA VAL A 101 9.52 15.59 5.25
C VAL A 101 9.96 15.03 3.92
N ARG A 102 10.04 15.87 2.88
CA ARG A 102 10.55 15.46 1.58
C ARG A 102 12.06 15.58 1.54
N LEU A 103 12.74 14.52 1.11
CA LEU A 103 14.16 14.54 0.80
C LEU A 103 14.32 14.66 -0.71
N GLN A 104 15.17 15.56 -1.17
CA GLN A 104 15.48 15.72 -2.58
C GLN A 104 16.98 15.79 -2.78
N MET A 105 17.54 14.88 -3.57
CA MET A 105 18.92 15.04 -4.00
C MET A 105 18.98 16.12 -5.07
N VAL A 106 19.84 17.13 -4.85
CA VAL A 106 20.17 18.12 -5.87
C VAL A 106 20.83 17.41 -7.06
N PRO A 107 20.54 17.78 -8.33
CA PRO A 107 21.14 17.14 -9.49
C PRO A 107 22.65 16.99 -9.38
N GLY A 108 23.15 15.81 -9.70
CA GLY A 108 24.57 15.47 -9.56
C GLY A 108 24.96 14.92 -8.18
N SER A 109 24.14 15.12 -7.13
CA SER A 109 24.40 14.61 -5.76
C SER A 109 23.90 13.17 -5.55
N SER A 110 24.35 12.48 -4.49
CA SER A 110 23.82 11.15 -4.12
C SER A 110 23.89 10.83 -2.64
N LEU A 111 22.80 10.30 -2.09
CA LEU A 111 22.78 9.82 -0.70
C LEU A 111 23.82 8.70 -0.49
N ALA A 112 24.13 7.93 -1.54
CA ALA A 112 25.14 6.87 -1.51
C ALA A 112 26.57 7.38 -1.24
N ARG A 113 26.82 8.70 -1.38
CA ARG A 113 28.12 9.33 -1.10
C ARG A 113 28.18 9.95 0.30
N PHE A 114 27.10 9.85 1.08
CA PHE A 114 27.11 10.31 2.46
C PHE A 114 27.87 9.29 3.30
N ASP A 115 28.83 9.77 4.09
CA ASP A 115 29.49 8.95 5.09
C ASP A 115 28.63 8.80 6.36
N SER A 116 29.15 8.04 7.33
CA SER A 116 28.47 7.78 8.60
C SER A 116 28.13 9.04 9.38
N GLU A 117 29.00 10.06 9.36
CA GLU A 117 28.80 11.31 10.08
C GLU A 117 27.68 12.13 9.43
N ARG A 118 27.70 12.26 8.10
CA ARG A 118 26.65 12.98 7.37
C ARG A 118 25.28 12.32 7.49
N LEU A 119 25.20 10.98 7.50
CA LEU A 119 23.95 10.27 7.77
C LEU A 119 23.46 10.48 9.21
N ALA A 120 24.36 10.53 10.19
CA ALA A 120 24.02 10.82 11.59
C ALA A 120 23.50 12.26 11.76
N ASP A 121 24.12 13.23 11.09
CA ASP A 121 23.71 14.63 11.10
C ASP A 121 22.36 14.83 10.43
N LEU A 122 22.12 14.17 9.29
CA LEU A 122 20.82 14.21 8.63
C LEU A 122 19.72 13.61 9.52
N ALA A 123 19.98 12.47 10.18
CA ALA A 123 19.07 11.89 11.15
C ALA A 123 18.80 12.85 12.34
N GLY A 124 19.83 13.57 12.80
CA GLY A 124 19.70 14.60 13.84
C GLY A 124 18.80 15.76 13.42
N ARG A 125 18.94 16.25 12.18
CA ARG A 125 18.09 17.31 11.63
C ARG A 125 16.63 16.87 11.52
N LEU A 126 16.37 15.64 11.05
CA LEU A 126 15.03 15.06 10.94
C LEU A 126 14.35 14.90 12.31
N ASP A 127 15.09 14.43 13.31
CA ASP A 127 14.61 14.33 14.70
C ASP A 127 14.20 15.71 15.27
N VAL A 128 15.06 16.73 15.09
CA VAL A 128 14.76 18.10 15.53
C VAL A 128 13.52 18.66 14.82
N LEU A 129 13.35 18.42 13.52
CA LEU A 129 12.17 18.83 12.79
C LEU A 129 10.90 18.19 13.34
N ALA A 130 10.92 16.87 13.56
CA ALA A 130 9.76 16.13 14.05
C ALA A 130 9.30 16.61 15.44
N ARG A 131 10.24 16.89 16.35
CA ARG A 131 9.94 17.28 17.74
C ARG A 131 9.36 18.68 17.91
N ARG A 132 9.48 19.56 16.91
CA ARG A 132 8.96 20.93 16.98
C ARG A 132 7.45 21.03 16.81
N HIS A 133 6.79 19.93 16.47
CA HIS A 133 5.38 19.89 16.16
C HIS A 133 4.67 18.82 16.99
N ALA A 134 3.43 19.08 17.38
CA ALA A 134 2.56 18.08 17.98
C ALA A 134 2.03 17.14 16.88
N VAL A 135 2.82 16.13 16.53
CA VAL A 135 2.51 15.15 15.48
C VAL A 135 2.56 13.73 16.03
N THR A 136 1.80 12.83 15.40
CA THR A 136 1.73 11.41 15.79
C THR A 136 2.69 10.52 14.99
N ALA A 137 3.17 11.03 13.85
CA ALA A 137 4.16 10.33 13.02
C ALA A 137 5.05 11.30 12.25
N LEU A 138 6.26 10.83 11.93
CA LEU A 138 7.14 11.39 10.90
C LEU A 138 7.10 10.46 9.68
N GLN A 139 6.77 11.01 8.51
CA GLN A 139 6.85 10.33 7.22
C GLN A 139 7.99 10.92 6.40
N LEU A 140 8.91 10.11 5.89
CA LEU A 140 9.88 10.57 4.89
C LEU A 140 9.36 10.31 3.48
N ASP A 141 9.41 11.34 2.64
CA ASP A 141 9.13 11.24 1.21
C ASP A 141 10.44 11.34 0.43
N PHE A 142 10.95 10.19 -0.04
CA PHE A 142 12.22 10.13 -0.75
C PHE A 142 12.20 9.06 -1.83
N ASP A 143 12.43 9.45 -3.08
CA ASP A 143 12.52 8.53 -4.22
C ASP A 143 13.96 7.99 -4.36
N ALA A 144 14.38 7.18 -3.39
CA ALA A 144 15.73 6.60 -3.36
C ALA A 144 16.03 5.83 -4.67
N ARG A 145 17.15 6.17 -5.31
CA ARG A 145 17.69 5.35 -6.41
C ARG A 145 18.18 4.01 -5.88
N GLY A 146 18.30 3.02 -6.76
CA GLY A 146 18.84 1.70 -6.38
C GLY A 146 20.19 1.78 -5.65
N SER A 147 21.10 2.66 -6.11
CA SER A 147 22.40 2.92 -5.49
C SER A 147 22.33 3.56 -4.10
N GLU A 148 21.21 4.16 -3.73
CA GLU A 148 21.03 4.90 -2.47
C GLU A 148 20.34 4.07 -1.38
N THR A 149 19.86 2.88 -1.72
CA THR A 149 19.01 2.08 -0.81
C THR A 149 19.73 1.70 0.48
N ASP A 150 21.02 1.35 0.43
CA ASP A 150 21.78 1.01 1.64
C ASP A 150 22.02 2.24 2.54
N ALA A 151 22.38 3.38 1.95
CA ALA A 151 22.53 4.64 2.69
C ALA A 151 21.18 5.11 3.27
N TYR A 152 20.08 4.89 2.56
CA TYR A 152 18.75 5.22 3.04
C TYR A 152 18.32 4.32 4.21
N VAL A 153 18.61 3.01 4.15
CA VAL A 153 18.37 2.11 5.28
C VAL A 153 19.20 2.51 6.51
N ASP A 154 20.48 2.87 6.35
CA ASP A 154 21.31 3.36 7.46
C ASP A 154 20.75 4.67 8.05
N LEU A 155 20.34 5.62 7.20
CA LEU A 155 19.65 6.84 7.65
C LEU A 155 18.41 6.52 8.50
N LEU A 156 17.57 5.59 8.03
CA LEU A 156 16.35 5.20 8.73
C LEU A 156 16.65 4.50 10.07
N GLN A 157 17.70 3.67 10.13
CA GLN A 157 18.16 3.06 11.38
C GLN A 157 18.59 4.11 12.39
N ARG A 158 19.46 5.04 11.98
CA ARG A 158 19.90 6.15 12.84
C ARG A 158 18.73 7.00 13.29
N LEU A 159 17.83 7.37 12.38
CA LEU A 159 16.65 8.15 12.72
C LEU A 159 15.75 7.42 13.72
N ARG A 160 15.47 6.12 13.50
CA ARG A 160 14.63 5.34 14.40
C ARG A 160 15.17 5.28 15.82
N THR A 161 16.50 5.22 16.00
CA THR A 161 17.14 5.24 17.33
C THR A 161 17.00 6.58 18.06
N ARG A 162 16.80 7.68 17.32
CA ARG A 162 16.68 9.04 17.87
C ARG A 162 15.24 9.41 18.18
N LEU A 163 14.30 8.94 17.37
CA LEU A 163 12.88 9.27 17.53
C LEU A 163 12.29 8.60 18.78
N PRO A 164 11.39 9.28 19.51
CA PRO A 164 10.78 8.72 20.71
C PRO A 164 9.90 7.50 20.35
N PRO A 165 9.76 6.51 21.24
CA PRO A 165 8.99 5.29 20.95
C PRO A 165 7.53 5.53 20.54
N GLY A 166 6.90 6.61 21.05
CA GLY A 166 5.53 6.97 20.72
C GLY A 166 5.35 7.70 19.38
N LEU A 167 6.43 8.05 18.68
CA LEU A 167 6.37 8.69 17.37
C LEU A 167 6.63 7.65 16.29
N SER A 168 5.62 7.37 15.47
CA SER A 168 5.73 6.44 14.36
C SER A 168 6.63 7.01 13.26
N LEU A 169 7.49 6.16 12.69
CA LEU A 169 8.30 6.47 11.52
C LEU A 169 7.71 5.73 10.31
N SER A 170 7.33 6.47 9.28
CA SER A 170 6.86 5.92 8.01
C SER A 170 7.64 6.48 6.83
N ILE A 171 7.51 5.82 5.68
CA ILE A 171 8.07 6.31 4.42
C ILE A 171 7.05 6.18 3.29
N THR A 172 7.08 7.10 2.33
CA THR A 172 6.51 6.82 1.02
C THR A 172 7.44 5.86 0.28
N GLY A 173 6.94 5.22 -0.78
CA GLY A 173 7.77 4.38 -1.61
C GLY A 173 7.25 4.19 -3.01
N LEU A 174 8.14 3.79 -3.89
CA LEU A 174 7.79 3.40 -5.26
C LEU A 174 7.13 2.02 -5.24
N ALA A 175 6.17 1.80 -6.15
CA ALA A 175 5.58 0.49 -6.39
C ALA A 175 6.64 -0.62 -6.55
N SER A 176 7.75 -0.31 -7.22
CA SER A 176 8.85 -1.24 -7.49
C SER A 176 9.59 -1.75 -6.26
N TRP A 177 9.47 -1.07 -5.12
CA TRP A 177 10.10 -1.50 -3.87
C TRP A 177 9.32 -2.64 -3.21
N CYS A 178 8.03 -2.74 -3.47
CA CYS A 178 7.12 -3.72 -2.86
C CYS A 178 7.19 -5.07 -3.57
N VAL A 179 8.37 -5.67 -3.56
CA VAL A 179 8.63 -7.02 -4.08
C VAL A 179 9.18 -7.91 -2.95
N PRO A 180 8.82 -9.20 -2.91
CA PRO A 180 9.38 -10.13 -1.92
C PRO A 180 10.90 -10.14 -1.97
N GLY A 181 11.56 -10.09 -0.80
CA GLY A 181 13.02 -10.08 -0.70
C GLY A 181 13.69 -8.75 -1.11
N GLY A 182 12.92 -7.70 -1.42
CA GLY A 182 13.46 -6.38 -1.74
C GLY A 182 14.14 -5.69 -0.55
N TRP A 183 14.97 -4.70 -0.83
CA TRP A 183 15.72 -3.92 0.17
C TRP A 183 14.81 -3.32 1.26
N ILE A 184 13.57 -2.98 0.89
CA ILE A 184 12.58 -2.35 1.77
C ILE A 184 12.28 -3.19 3.02
N ALA A 185 12.49 -4.51 2.96
CA ALA A 185 12.34 -5.39 4.11
C ALA A 185 13.37 -5.13 5.23
N ARG A 186 14.47 -4.41 4.93
CA ARG A 186 15.49 -3.98 5.90
C ARG A 186 15.16 -2.62 6.55
N ALA A 187 14.16 -1.89 6.06
CA ALA A 187 13.84 -0.56 6.55
C ALA A 187 13.18 -0.65 7.95
N PRO A 188 13.72 -0.01 8.99
CA PRO A 188 13.21 -0.05 10.36
C PRO A 188 12.07 0.97 10.56
N VAL A 189 11.01 0.83 9.78
CA VAL A 189 9.87 1.74 9.74
C VAL A 189 8.59 1.01 10.13
N ASP A 190 7.66 1.74 10.76
CA ASP A 190 6.38 1.20 11.21
C ASP A 190 5.39 1.05 10.04
N GLU A 191 5.56 1.85 8.99
CA GLU A 191 4.66 1.89 7.83
C GLU A 191 5.42 2.24 6.55
N VAL A 192 5.15 1.49 5.47
CA VAL A 192 5.57 1.82 4.11
C VAL A 192 4.31 2.16 3.30
N VAL A 193 4.30 3.31 2.64
CA VAL A 193 3.17 3.82 1.85
C VAL A 193 3.56 3.85 0.36
N PRO A 194 3.40 2.74 -0.38
CA PRO A 194 3.63 2.74 -1.81
C PRO A 194 2.65 3.67 -2.53
N GLN A 195 3.17 4.57 -3.35
CA GLN A 195 2.39 5.50 -4.14
C GLN A 195 1.97 4.83 -5.46
N LEU A 196 0.72 4.35 -5.53
CA LEU A 196 0.18 3.67 -6.73
C LEU A 196 -0.53 4.64 -7.69
N PHE A 197 0.09 5.79 -7.91
CA PHE A 197 -0.32 6.85 -8.84
C PHE A 197 0.94 7.41 -9.49
N ARG A 198 0.81 8.02 -10.68
CA ARG A 198 1.97 8.58 -11.42
C ARG A 198 3.12 7.58 -11.64
N MET A 199 2.79 6.30 -11.76
CA MET A 199 3.78 5.21 -11.95
C MET A 199 4.37 5.16 -13.37
N GLY A 200 3.99 6.09 -14.25
CA GLY A 200 4.47 6.12 -15.64
C GLY A 200 4.00 4.91 -16.46
N PRO A 201 4.75 4.55 -17.53
CA PRO A 201 4.37 3.46 -18.45
C PRO A 201 4.18 2.09 -17.80
N ASP A 202 4.85 1.83 -16.69
CA ASP A 202 4.80 0.53 -15.99
C ASP A 202 3.57 0.38 -15.08
N ALA A 203 2.69 1.39 -15.01
CA ALA A 203 1.51 1.37 -14.15
C ALA A 203 0.64 0.10 -14.30
N PRO A 204 0.33 -0.39 -15.53
CA PRO A 204 -0.48 -1.60 -15.68
C PRO A 204 0.19 -2.84 -15.10
N VAL A 205 1.52 -2.95 -15.20
CA VAL A 205 2.30 -4.09 -14.69
C VAL A 205 2.20 -4.15 -13.16
N TRP A 206 2.41 -3.01 -12.49
CA TRP A 206 2.33 -2.94 -11.03
C TRP A 206 0.90 -3.16 -10.52
N ARG A 207 -0.12 -2.58 -11.18
CA ARG A 207 -1.52 -2.82 -10.82
C ARG A 207 -1.89 -4.30 -10.94
N ALA A 208 -1.50 -4.96 -12.03
CA ALA A 208 -1.76 -6.38 -12.22
C ALA A 208 -1.04 -7.24 -11.15
N ARG A 209 0.20 -6.89 -10.81
CA ARG A 209 0.98 -7.57 -9.77
C ARG A 209 0.32 -7.47 -8.40
N PHE A 210 -0.22 -6.31 -8.05
CA PHE A 210 -0.84 -6.05 -6.75
C PHE A 210 -2.33 -6.36 -6.67
N ALA A 211 -2.95 -6.87 -7.74
CA ALA A 211 -4.37 -7.21 -7.74
C ALA A 211 -4.77 -8.22 -6.63
N ARG A 212 -3.82 -9.04 -6.16
CA ARG A 212 -4.02 -9.99 -5.06
C ARG A 212 -3.51 -9.50 -3.69
N GLY A 213 -3.13 -8.22 -3.59
CA GLY A 213 -2.56 -7.61 -2.39
C GLY A 213 -1.08 -7.26 -2.57
N LEU A 214 -0.59 -6.36 -1.70
CA LEU A 214 0.82 -5.99 -1.64
C LEU A 214 1.58 -6.91 -0.69
N PRO A 215 2.84 -7.29 -1.00
CA PRO A 215 3.66 -8.07 -0.08
C PRO A 215 4.08 -7.22 1.13
N ARG A 216 4.39 -7.89 2.26
CA ARG A 216 5.05 -7.21 3.39
C ARG A 216 6.43 -6.65 2.95
N PRO A 217 6.85 -5.48 3.47
CA PRO A 217 6.19 -4.64 4.48
C PRO A 217 5.11 -3.68 3.93
N CYS A 218 4.79 -3.71 2.64
CA CYS A 218 3.86 -2.78 1.99
C CYS A 218 2.36 -3.13 2.11
N SER A 219 1.99 -4.20 2.83
CA SER A 219 0.63 -4.76 2.77
C SER A 219 -0.46 -3.93 3.45
N GLY A 220 -0.10 -2.99 4.34
CA GLY A 220 -1.07 -2.32 5.22
C GLY A 220 -1.62 -0.98 4.70
N SER A 221 -0.84 -0.27 3.88
CA SER A 221 -1.11 1.10 3.47
C SER A 221 -0.76 1.30 1.99
N MET A 222 -1.41 2.27 1.34
CA MET A 222 -1.03 2.70 -0.01
C MET A 222 -1.43 4.16 -0.26
N GLY A 223 -0.80 4.78 -1.26
CA GLY A 223 -1.17 6.08 -1.80
C GLY A 223 -1.95 5.98 -3.11
N LEU A 224 -2.97 6.83 -3.27
CA LEU A 224 -3.70 7.07 -4.52
C LEU A 224 -3.78 8.57 -4.80
N ALA A 225 -3.93 8.93 -6.08
CA ALA A 225 -4.29 10.28 -6.48
C ALA A 225 -5.76 10.32 -6.89
N VAL A 226 -6.51 11.31 -6.40
CA VAL A 226 -7.96 11.43 -6.67
C VAL A 226 -8.28 11.76 -8.13
N ASP A 227 -7.31 12.23 -8.90
CA ASP A 227 -7.42 12.52 -10.34
C ASP A 227 -6.90 11.37 -11.22
N GLU A 228 -6.44 10.27 -10.62
CA GLU A 228 -6.02 9.04 -11.27
C GLU A 228 -6.43 7.85 -10.39
N TRP A 229 -7.73 7.77 -10.10
CA TRP A 229 -8.27 6.73 -9.22
C TRP A 229 -8.00 5.34 -9.81
N GLY A 230 -7.69 4.39 -8.94
CA GLY A 230 -7.47 3.00 -9.32
C GLY A 230 -7.93 2.06 -8.22
N PRO A 231 -8.03 0.75 -8.54
CA PRO A 231 -8.50 -0.23 -7.59
C PRO A 231 -7.57 -0.32 -6.38
N VAL A 232 -8.17 -0.47 -5.20
CA VAL A 232 -7.47 -0.71 -3.94
C VAL A 232 -7.19 -2.20 -3.79
N PRO A 233 -5.92 -2.64 -3.72
CA PRO A 233 -5.58 -4.03 -3.47
C PRO A 233 -6.16 -4.58 -2.16
N PRO A 234 -6.49 -5.89 -2.10
CA PRO A 234 -6.85 -6.54 -0.84
C PRO A 234 -5.79 -6.37 0.24
N GLY A 235 -6.23 -6.25 1.50
CA GLY A 235 -5.36 -6.13 2.67
C GLY A 235 -4.97 -4.69 3.05
N VAL A 236 -5.20 -3.73 2.16
CA VAL A 236 -4.99 -2.31 2.45
C VAL A 236 -6.01 -1.83 3.48
N SER A 237 -5.51 -1.36 4.62
CA SER A 237 -6.31 -0.85 5.74
C SER A 237 -6.23 0.66 5.91
N THR A 238 -5.24 1.30 5.28
CA THR A 238 -5.06 2.75 5.27
C THR A 238 -4.85 3.26 3.84
N LEU A 239 -5.64 4.24 3.42
CA LEU A 239 -5.48 4.94 2.15
C LEU A 239 -4.96 6.36 2.37
N TYR A 240 -3.81 6.65 1.78
CA TYR A 240 -3.29 7.99 1.63
C TYR A 240 -3.81 8.58 0.32
N LEU A 241 -4.48 9.72 0.40
CA LEU A 241 -5.08 10.37 -0.76
C LEU A 241 -4.31 11.64 -1.10
N PHE A 242 -3.80 11.68 -2.33
CA PHE A 242 -3.21 12.85 -2.94
C PHE A 242 -4.26 13.59 -3.77
N ASN A 243 -4.36 14.89 -3.58
CA ASN A 243 -5.11 15.78 -4.45
C ASN A 243 -4.15 16.79 -5.09
N PRO A 244 -4.12 16.91 -6.43
CA PRO A 244 -3.29 17.91 -7.11
C PRO A 244 -3.78 19.34 -6.86
N ARG A 245 -5.01 19.50 -6.35
CA ARG A 245 -5.62 20.77 -5.95
C ARG A 245 -5.82 20.83 -4.43
N PRO A 246 -6.04 22.01 -3.84
CA PRO A 246 -6.48 22.12 -2.46
C PRO A 246 -7.71 21.25 -2.19
N TRP A 247 -7.78 20.67 -1.01
CA TRP A 247 -8.93 19.87 -0.60
C TRP A 247 -10.15 20.75 -0.37
N THR A 248 -11.29 20.30 -0.92
CA THR A 248 -12.60 20.89 -0.66
C THR A 248 -13.54 19.82 -0.11
N PRO A 249 -14.65 20.20 0.56
CA PRO A 249 -15.66 19.26 1.01
C PRO A 249 -16.15 18.34 -0.12
N GLU A 250 -16.33 18.88 -1.33
CA GLU A 250 -16.80 18.14 -2.50
C GLU A 250 -15.75 17.15 -3.00
N ALA A 251 -14.47 17.56 -3.06
CA ALA A 251 -13.39 16.67 -3.46
C ALA A 251 -13.22 15.51 -2.46
N PHE A 252 -13.32 15.81 -1.17
CA PHE A 252 -13.29 14.80 -0.12
C PHE A 252 -14.49 13.85 -0.21
N ALA A 253 -15.71 14.37 -0.36
CA ALA A 253 -16.92 13.56 -0.48
C ALA A 253 -16.87 12.61 -1.68
N ARG A 254 -16.36 13.08 -2.83
CA ARG A 254 -16.13 12.22 -4.01
C ARG A 254 -15.13 11.12 -3.70
N ALA A 255 -13.98 11.45 -3.10
CA ALA A 255 -12.98 10.43 -2.77
C ALA A 255 -13.52 9.37 -1.79
N VAL A 256 -14.33 9.77 -0.79
CA VAL A 256 -14.99 8.83 0.12
C VAL A 256 -15.96 7.90 -0.63
N ALA A 257 -16.71 8.42 -1.59
CA ALA A 257 -17.62 7.59 -2.40
C ALA A 257 -16.86 6.52 -3.19
N GLU A 258 -15.72 6.90 -3.80
CA GLU A 258 -14.85 5.98 -4.55
C GLU A 258 -14.23 4.87 -3.68
N THR A 259 -14.05 5.08 -2.37
CA THR A 259 -13.57 4.02 -1.47
C THR A 259 -14.62 2.97 -1.12
N ARG A 260 -15.89 3.23 -1.45
CA ARG A 260 -17.04 2.37 -1.13
C ARG A 260 -17.58 1.64 -2.36
N SER A 261 -17.15 2.03 -3.56
CA SER A 261 -17.46 1.38 -4.83
C SER A 261 -16.52 0.23 -5.12
#